data_AF-A0A6C0EEQ2-F1
#
_entry.id   AF-A0A6C0EEQ2-F1
#
_cell.length_a   1.000
_cell.length_b   1.000
_cell.length_c   1.000
_cell.angle_alpha   90.00
_cell.angle_beta   90.00
_cell.angle_gamma   90.00
#
_symmetry.space_group_name_H-M   'P 1'
#
loop_
_entity.id
_entity.type
_entity.pdbx_description
1 polymer ?
#
loop_
_entity_poly.entity_id
_entity_poly.type
_entity_poly.pdbx_seq_one_letter_code
_entity_poly.pdbx_strand_id
1 'polypeptide(L)' 'MFCKYKNIFGDLEKDIHAFRIYNIAIWDVLGTIIFAYLIYLYYFPNFNYIYTLLLVFLLGIFFHRIFCVRTTVDKLLFE' A
#
# COMPACT_ATOMS: atom_id res chain seq x y z
N MET A 1 15.84 0.05 6.50
CA MET A 1 16.52 -1.14 7.08
C MET A 1 16.01 -2.45 6.48
N PHE A 2 14.80 -2.53 5.89
CA PHE A 2 14.27 -3.75 5.27
C PHE A 2 14.31 -3.75 3.73
N CYS A 3 15.23 -3.00 3.11
CA CYS A 3 15.31 -2.88 1.65
C CYS A 3 15.61 -4.22 0.93
N LYS A 4 16.15 -5.22 1.63
CA LYS A 4 16.37 -6.59 1.09
C LYS A 4 15.04 -7.28 0.70
N TYR A 5 13.94 -6.87 1.32
CA TYR A 5 12.61 -7.45 1.15
C TYR A 5 11.73 -6.66 0.18
N LYS A 6 12.32 -5.68 -0.51
CA LYS A 6 11.64 -4.82 -1.49
C LYS A 6 10.91 -5.62 -2.59
N ASN A 7 11.40 -6.82 -2.92
CA ASN A 7 10.84 -7.70 -3.95
C ASN A 7 10.12 -8.93 -3.38
N ILE A 8 9.71 -8.93 -2.09
CA ILE A 8 8.94 -10.07 -1.51
C ILE A 8 7.69 -10.37 -2.35
N PHE A 9 7.04 -9.34 -2.87
CA PHE A 9 5.81 -9.44 -3.66
C PHE A 9 6.06 -9.51 -5.19
N GLY A 10 7.29 -9.85 -5.60
CA GLY A 10 7.72 -9.93 -7.00
C GLY A 10 8.70 -8.82 -7.39
N ASP A 11 9.42 -9.01 -8.50
CA ASP A 11 10.32 -7.99 -9.02
C ASP A 11 9.52 -6.78 -9.52
N LEU A 12 9.88 -5.59 -9.00
CA LEU A 12 9.23 -4.29 -9.29
C LEU A 12 9.16 -3.92 -10.78
N GLU A 13 9.98 -4.56 -11.60
CA GLU A 13 10.17 -4.25 -13.03
C GLU A 13 9.73 -5.39 -13.97
N LYS A 14 9.37 -6.57 -13.45
CA LYS A 14 9.14 -7.77 -14.28
C LYS A 14 7.79 -8.46 -14.11
N ASP A 15 7.16 -8.39 -12.95
CA ASP A 15 5.96 -9.20 -12.66
C ASP A 15 4.70 -8.34 -12.38
N ILE A 16 3.71 -8.86 -11.64
CA ILE A 16 2.42 -8.27 -11.23
C ILE A 16 2.47 -6.78 -10.83
N HIS A 17 3.65 -6.28 -10.44
CA HIS A 17 3.98 -4.88 -10.17
C HIS A 17 4.28 -3.99 -11.40
N ALA A 18 4.29 -4.54 -12.61
CA ALA A 18 4.40 -3.85 -13.90
C ALA A 18 3.07 -3.20 -14.31
N PHE A 19 1.94 -3.70 -13.78
CA PHE A 19 0.64 -3.05 -13.91
C PHE A 19 0.56 -1.84 -12.96
N ARG A 20 1.27 -0.78 -13.35
CA ARG A 20 1.15 0.55 -12.77
C ARG A 20 0.40 1.43 -13.73
N ILE A 21 -0.82 1.80 -13.38
CA ILE A 21 -1.52 2.89 -14.05
C ILE A 21 -1.06 4.17 -13.35
N TYR A 22 -0.46 5.12 -14.08
CA TYR A 22 0.06 6.38 -13.52
C TYR A 22 1.10 6.19 -12.38
N ASN A 23 1.96 5.17 -12.48
CA ASN A 23 2.94 4.80 -11.43
C ASN A 23 2.35 4.32 -10.09
N ILE A 24 1.02 4.30 -9.92
CA ILE A 24 0.36 3.78 -8.73
C ILE A 24 0.19 2.27 -8.89
N ALA A 25 0.64 1.49 -7.91
CA ALA A 25 0.40 0.05 -7.89
C ALA A 25 -1.10 -0.19 -7.64
N ILE A 26 -1.81 -0.71 -8.64
CA ILE A 26 -3.25 -1.00 -8.54
C ILE A 26 -3.50 -2.02 -7.41
N TRP A 27 -2.58 -2.98 -7.29
CA TRP A 27 -2.61 -4.01 -6.25
C TRP A 27 -2.47 -3.44 -4.84
N ASP A 28 -1.76 -2.33 -4.65
CA ASP A 28 -1.71 -1.65 -3.34
C ASP A 28 -3.06 -1.06 -2.96
N VAL A 29 -3.72 -0.39 -3.91
CA VAL A 29 -5.02 0.25 -3.68
C VAL A 29 -6.10 -0.81 -3.45
N LEU A 30 -6.14 -1.84 -4.29
CA LEU A 30 -7.05 -2.97 -4.11
C LEU A 30 -6.78 -3.71 -2.80
N GLY A 31 -5.50 -3.97 -2.50
CA GLY A 31 -5.08 -4.61 -1.26
C GLY A 31 -5.48 -3.82 -0.03
N THR A 32 -5.27 -2.50 -0.03
CA THR A 32 -5.68 -1.61 1.09
C THR A 32 -7.20 -1.54 1.23
N ILE A 33 -7.98 -1.51 0.14
CA ILE A 33 -9.45 -1.56 0.20
C ILE A 33 -9.92 -2.88 0.83
N ILE A 34 -9.40 -4.02 0.36
CA ILE A 34 -9.79 -5.34 0.88
C ILE A 34 -9.38 -5.47 2.34
N PHE A 35 -8.16 -5.06 2.69
CA PHE A 35 -7.64 -5.14 4.06
C PHE A 35 -8.40 -4.22 5.02
N ALA A 36 -8.71 -2.99 4.60
CA ALA A 36 -9.55 -2.07 5.36
C ALA A 36 -10.96 -2.62 5.57
N TYR A 37 -11.53 -3.27 4.55
CA TYR A 37 -12.84 -3.91 4.65
C TYR A 37 -12.84 -5.08 5.63
N LEU A 38 -11.82 -5.94 5.61
CA LEU A 38 -11.65 -7.02 6.59
C LEU A 38 -11.50 -6.48 8.02
N ILE A 39 -10.69 -5.44 8.22
CA ILE A 39 -10.53 -4.79 9.54
C ILE A 39 -11.84 -4.19 10.01
N TYR A 40 -12.55 -3.49 9.12
CA TYR A 40 -13.84 -2.90 9.43
C TYR A 40 -14.84 -3.99 9.87
N LEU A 41 -14.91 -5.11 9.16
CA LEU A 41 -15.85 -6.18 9.44
C LEU A 41 -15.54 -6.92 10.76
N TYR A 42 -14.25 -7.15 11.07
CA TYR A 42 -13.84 -7.93 12.26
C TYR A 42 -13.64 -7.11 13.53
N TYR A 43 -13.10 -5.89 13.43
CA TYR A 43 -12.66 -5.12 14.60
C TYR A 43 -13.52 -3.88 14.86
N PHE A 44 -14.08 -3.26 13.81
CA PHE A 44 -14.72 -1.95 13.91
C PHE A 44 -16.03 -1.83 13.13
N PRO A 45 -17.00 -2.77 13.29
CA PRO A 45 -18.22 -2.77 12.47
C PRO A 45 -19.12 -1.54 12.70
N ASN A 46 -18.92 -0.80 13.80
CA ASN A 46 -19.68 0.41 14.14
C ASN A 46 -18.95 1.73 13.78
N PHE A 47 -17.74 1.66 13.22
CA PHE A 47 -16.93 2.85 12.93
C PHE A 47 -17.02 3.22 11.45
N ASN A 48 -16.85 4.50 11.10
CA ASN A 48 -16.99 4.90 9.69
C ASN A 48 -15.89 4.26 8.83
N TYR A 49 -16.29 3.46 7.83
CA TYR A 49 -15.36 2.74 6.93
C TYR A 49 -14.30 3.65 6.30
N ILE A 50 -14.68 4.88 5.95
CA ILE A 50 -13.77 5.88 5.36
C ILE A 50 -12.58 6.17 6.29
N TYR A 51 -12.78 6.28 7.60
CA TYR A 51 -11.68 6.53 8.54
C TYR A 51 -10.75 5.31 8.65
N THR A 52 -11.31 4.10 8.67
CA THR A 52 -10.53 2.85 8.68
C THR A 52 -9.67 2.74 7.42
N LEU A 53 -10.25 3.04 6.26
CA LEU A 53 -9.54 3.03 4.97
C LEU A 53 -8.40 4.05 4.98
N LEU A 54 -8.64 5.28 5.45
CA LEU A 54 -7.63 6.33 5.50
C LEU A 54 -6.47 5.93 6.43
N LEU A 55 -6.76 5.35 7.59
CA LEU A 55 -5.76 4.88 8.55
C LEU A 55 -4.92 3.72 7.98
N VAL A 56 -5.57 2.74 7.35
CA VAL A 56 -4.89 1.61 6.69
C VAL A 56 -4.04 2.08 5.52
N PHE A 57 -4.52 3.05 4.75
CA PHE A 57 -3.78 3.62 3.63
C PHE A 57 -2.50 4.34 4.08
N LEU A 58 -2.59 5.14 5.15
CA LEU A 58 -1.42 5.79 5.77
C LEU A 58 -0.41 4.75 6.31
N LEU A 59 -0.89 3.69 6.95
CA LEU A 59 -0.06 2.57 7.38
C LEU A 59 0.63 1.88 6.20
N GLY A 60 -0.08 1.66 5.10
CA GLY A 60 0.48 1.10 3.87
C GLY A 60 1.64 1.94 3.31
N ILE A 61 1.47 3.27 3.27
CA ILE A 61 2.54 4.20 2.86
C ILE A 61 3.76 4.08 3.79
N PHE A 62 3.54 4.00 5.10
CA PHE A 62 4.61 3.82 6.07
C PHE A 62 5.37 2.49 5.87
N PHE A 63 4.67 1.40 5.58
CA PHE A 63 5.31 0.12 5.26
C PHE A 63 6.14 0.20 3.96
N HIS A 64 5.65 0.86 2.91
CA HIS A 64 6.43 1.05 1.68
C HIS A 64 7.73 1.80 1.92
N ARG A 65 7.71 2.82 2.80
CA ARG A 65 8.92 3.52 3.25
C ARG A 65 9.89 2.59 3.97
N ILE A 66 9.40 1.74 4.87
CA ILE A 66 10.23 0.76 5.63
C ILE A 66 10.90 -0.26 4.70
N PHE A 67 10.16 -0.75 3.70
CA PHE A 67 10.64 -1.69 2.69
C PHE A 67 11.44 -1.03 1.56
N CYS A 68 11.67 0.29 1.63
CA CYS A 68 12.43 1.05 0.65
C CYS A 68 11.85 0.94 -0.77
N VAL A 69 10.52 0.74 -0.87
CA VAL A 69 9.78 0.75 -2.12
C VAL A 69 9.47 2.20 -2.44
N ARG A 70 10.14 2.77 -3.46
CA ARG A 70 9.83 4.11 -3.93
C ARG A 70 8.49 4.09 -4.66
N THR A 71 7.44 4.49 -3.98
CA THR A 71 6.13 4.77 -4.59
C THR A 71 6.17 6.15 -5.27
N THR A 72 5.24 6.42 -6.18
CA THR A 72 5.12 7.75 -6.82
C THR A 72 4.93 8.86 -5.81
N VAL A 73 4.17 8.57 -4.74
CA VAL A 73 3.90 9.52 -3.65
C VAL A 73 5.19 9.85 -2.89
N ASP A 74 6.05 8.86 -2.64
CA ASP A 74 7.34 9.07 -2.00
C ASP A 74 8.29 9.94 -2.87
N LYS A 75 8.31 9.70 -4.18
CA LYS A 75 9.05 10.55 -5.14
C LYS A 75 8.47 11.97 -5.25
N LEU A 76 7.15 12.13 -5.16
CA LEU A 76 6.49 13.45 -5.23
C LEU A 76 6.71 14.29 -3.96
N LEU A 77 6.86 13.65 -2.80
CA LEU A 77 7.02 14.33 -1.50
C LEU A 77 8.47 14.57 -1.07
N PHE A 78 9.43 13.84 -1.64
CA PHE A 78 10.84 13.87 -1.21
C PHE A 78 11.84 14.07 -2.36
N GLU A 79 11.40 14.61 -3.49
CA GLU A 79 12.23 15.08 -4.61
C GLU A 79 11.88 16.53 -4.95
#